data_AF-A0A9D6EBJ0-F1
#
_entry.id   AF-A0A9D6EBJ0-F1
#
_cell.length_a   1.000
_cell.length_b   1.000
_cell.length_c   1.000
_cell.angle_alpha   90.00
_cell.angle_beta   90.00
_cell.angle_gamma   90.00
#
_symmetry.space_group_name_H-M   'P 1'
#
loop_
_entity.id
_entity.type
_entity.pdbx_description
1 polymer ?
#
loop_
_entity_poly.entity_id
_entity_poly.type
_entity_poly.pdbx_seq_one_letter_code
_entity_poly.pdbx_strand_id
1 'polypeptide(L)'
;MKKVLWEIAISLAIVLIPTFFIYRRLAGTESFWNAQFLWSVGLITCWIIVASGYYHQGWLVRSKRRADDVSVVLPIAVFFVQCILFVKGIYYRDWSLVGGALLVNSGVVFSLSQIIRVRRRRK
;
A
#
# COMPACT_ATOMS: atom_id res chain seq x y z
N MET A 1 3.84 -22.41 -14.66
CA MET A 1 3.10 -22.27 -13.38
C MET A 1 3.88 -22.76 -12.17
N LYS A 2 4.37 -24.02 -12.10
CA LYS A 2 5.11 -24.54 -10.92
C LYS A 2 6.32 -23.67 -10.51
N LYS A 3 7.12 -23.18 -11.46
CA LYS A 3 8.25 -22.30 -11.20
C LYS A 3 7.85 -20.95 -10.57
N VAL A 4 6.79 -20.32 -11.08
CA VAL A 4 6.26 -19.05 -10.55
C VAL A 4 5.67 -19.23 -9.14
N LEU A 5 4.96 -20.32 -8.89
CA LEU A 5 4.45 -20.63 -7.55
C LEU A 5 5.60 -20.81 -6.54
N TRP A 6 6.71 -21.42 -6.97
CA TRP A 6 7.91 -21.56 -6.15
C TRP A 6 8.58 -20.22 -5.86
N GLU A 7 8.67 -19.33 -6.85
CA GLU A 7 9.18 -17.97 -6.67
C GLU A 7 8.31 -17.16 -5.69
N ILE A 8 6.97 -17.29 -5.76
CA ILE A 8 6.05 -16.69 -4.79
C ILE A 8 6.29 -17.26 -3.38
N ALA A 9 6.42 -18.59 -3.26
CA ALA A 9 6.65 -19.25 -1.98
C ALA A 9 7.98 -18.81 -1.34
N ILE A 10 9.05 -18.74 -2.14
CA ILE A 10 10.36 -18.23 -1.68
C ILE A 10 10.25 -16.77 -1.27
N SER A 11 9.58 -15.93 -2.06
CA SER A 11 9.40 -14.51 -1.75
C SER A 11 8.65 -14.33 -0.42
N LEU A 12 7.61 -15.12 -0.20
CA LEU A 12 6.88 -15.15 1.09
C LEU A 12 7.79 -15.60 2.23
N ALA A 13 8.60 -16.64 2.05
CA ALA A 13 9.52 -17.12 3.07
C ALA A 13 10.58 -16.06 3.44
N ILE A 14 11.15 -15.38 2.44
CA ILE A 14 12.12 -14.29 2.61
C ILE A 14 11.54 -13.13 3.42
N VAL A 15 10.24 -12.88 3.35
CA VAL A 15 9.60 -11.84 4.14
C VAL A 15 9.19 -12.35 5.53
N LEU A 16 8.51 -13.50 5.59
CA LEU A 16 7.92 -14.02 6.82
C LEU A 16 8.97 -14.47 7.84
N ILE A 17 10.03 -15.16 7.39
CA ILE A 17 11.04 -15.71 8.30
C ILE A 17 11.76 -14.57 9.03
N PRO A 18 12.37 -13.57 8.35
CA PRO A 18 13.03 -12.47 9.04
C PRO A 18 12.06 -11.64 9.88
N THR A 19 10.84 -11.38 9.38
CA THR A 19 9.82 -10.63 10.15
C THR A 19 9.51 -11.32 11.47
N PHE A 20 9.32 -12.64 11.45
CA PHE A 20 9.07 -13.43 12.66
C PHE A 20 10.25 -13.39 13.63
N PHE A 21 11.49 -13.58 13.13
CA PHE A 21 12.69 -13.53 13.95
C PHE A 21 12.93 -12.16 14.60
N ILE A 22 12.79 -11.08 13.82
CA ILE A 22 12.94 -9.70 14.30
C ILE A 22 11.85 -9.38 15.32
N TYR A 23 10.59 -9.68 15.01
CA TYR A 23 9.47 -9.43 15.92
C TYR A 23 9.66 -10.16 17.25
N ARG A 24 10.01 -11.45 17.23
CA ARG A 24 10.24 -12.23 18.46
C ARG A 24 11.34 -11.62 19.33
N ARG A 25 12.37 -11.04 18.73
CA ARG A 25 13.49 -10.42 19.46
C ARG A 25 13.12 -9.04 20.03
N LEU A 26 12.29 -8.28 19.32
CA LEU A 26 11.94 -6.90 19.70
C LEU A 26 10.71 -6.80 20.61
N ALA A 27 9.73 -7.70 20.47
CA ALA A 27 8.46 -7.63 21.19
C ALA A 27 8.61 -7.70 22.72
N GLY A 28 9.70 -8.30 23.22
CA GLY A 28 10.02 -8.36 24.65
C GLY A 28 10.70 -7.10 25.22
N THR A 29 11.00 -6.10 24.40
CA THR A 29 11.70 -4.88 24.83
C THR A 29 10.74 -3.71 25.00
N GLU A 30 10.77 -3.03 26.14
CA GLU A 30 9.93 -1.84 26.38
C GLU A 30 10.24 -0.71 25.39
N SER A 31 11.51 -0.59 24.95
CA SER A 31 11.92 0.39 23.94
C SER A 31 11.21 0.22 22.60
N PHE A 32 10.89 -1.01 22.20
CA PHE A 32 10.15 -1.29 20.96
C PHE A 32 8.73 -0.70 21.01
N TRP A 33 8.05 -0.85 22.15
CA TRP A 33 6.70 -0.31 22.37
C TRP A 33 6.71 1.20 22.64
N ASN A 34 7.73 1.70 23.33
CA ASN A 34 7.91 3.13 23.61
C ASN A 34 8.35 3.94 22.39
N ALA A 35 8.82 3.28 21.32
CA ALA A 35 9.13 3.90 20.04
C ALA A 35 7.89 4.24 19.18
N GLN A 36 6.68 4.27 19.76
CA GLN A 36 5.40 4.60 19.10
C GLN A 36 5.49 5.82 18.17
N PHE A 37 6.21 6.87 18.58
CA PHE A 37 6.43 8.06 17.78
C PHE A 37 7.26 7.76 16.51
N LEU A 38 8.37 7.03 16.64
CA LEU A 38 9.21 6.64 15.51
C LEU A 38 8.46 5.71 14.55
N TRP A 39 7.67 4.77 15.07
CA TRP A 39 6.82 3.91 14.26
C TRP A 39 5.76 4.71 13.49
N SER A 40 5.16 5.71 14.13
CA SER A 40 4.22 6.63 13.48
C SER A 40 4.87 7.41 12.34
N VAL A 41 6.07 7.96 12.56
CA VAL A 41 6.83 8.69 11.52
C VAL A 41 7.22 7.76 10.36
N GLY A 42 7.70 6.56 10.68
CA GLY A 42 8.03 5.54 9.68
C GLY A 42 6.81 5.15 8.84
N LEU A 43 5.67 4.92 9.49
CA LEU A 43 4.41 4.61 8.81
C LEU A 43 3.96 5.74 7.89
N ILE A 44 3.95 7.00 8.36
CA ILE A 44 3.60 8.16 7.54
C ILE A 44 4.51 8.25 6.31
N THR A 45 5.81 8.05 6.48
CA THR A 45 6.78 8.06 5.37
C THR A 45 6.46 6.97 4.34
N CYS A 46 6.19 5.74 4.79
CA CYS A 46 5.76 4.65 3.93
C CYS A 46 4.45 4.96 3.21
N TRP A 47 3.48 5.58 3.89
CA TRP A 47 2.21 5.98 3.27
C TRP A 47 2.42 7.01 2.16
N ILE A 48 3.29 8.00 2.37
CA ILE A 48 3.63 8.99 1.35
C ILE A 48 4.25 8.31 0.12
N ILE A 49 5.18 7.37 0.32
CA ILE A 49 5.83 6.63 -0.77
C ILE A 49 4.78 5.85 -1.58
N VAL A 50 3.89 5.11 -0.91
CA VAL A 50 2.85 4.31 -1.57
C VAL A 50 1.88 5.20 -2.33
N ALA A 51 1.41 6.29 -1.72
CA ALA A 51 0.52 7.26 -2.37
C ALA A 51 1.19 7.88 -3.60
N SER A 52 2.46 8.28 -3.49
CA SER A 52 3.26 8.82 -4.59
C SER A 52 3.37 7.83 -5.74
N GLY A 53 3.54 6.53 -5.45
CA GLY A 53 3.54 5.47 -6.45
C GLY A 53 2.23 5.41 -7.25
N TYR A 54 1.08 5.51 -6.58
CA TYR A 54 -0.21 5.55 -7.27
C TYR A 54 -0.43 6.84 -8.06
N TYR A 55 -0.03 7.99 -7.53
CA TYR A 55 -0.06 9.26 -8.28
C TYR A 55 0.81 9.17 -9.53
N HIS A 56 2.01 8.63 -9.41
CA HIS A 56 2.93 8.44 -10.52
C HIS A 56 2.35 7.48 -11.57
N GLN A 57 1.75 6.36 -11.16
CA GLN A 57 1.06 5.44 -12.06
C GLN A 57 -0.07 6.14 -12.83
N GLY A 58 -0.93 6.91 -12.13
CA GLY A 58 -2.00 7.68 -12.75
C GLY A 58 -1.46 8.72 -13.74
N TRP A 59 -0.38 9.41 -13.39
CA TRP A 59 0.28 10.37 -14.25
C TRP A 59 0.87 9.72 -15.50
N LEU A 60 1.53 8.56 -15.37
CA LEU A 60 2.06 7.79 -16.50
C LEU A 60 0.95 7.38 -17.47
N VAL A 61 -0.17 6.88 -16.94
CA VAL A 61 -1.34 6.49 -17.74
C VAL A 61 -1.89 7.69 -18.51
N ARG A 62 -2.02 8.85 -17.85
CA ARG A 62 -2.47 10.10 -18.48
C ARG A 62 -1.50 10.57 -19.56
N SER A 63 -0.21 10.57 -19.27
CA SER A 63 0.85 11.08 -20.15
C SER A 63 1.02 10.22 -21.40
N LYS A 64 1.13 8.90 -21.23
CA LYS A 64 1.31 7.96 -22.35
C LYS A 64 0.01 7.65 -23.11
N ARG A 65 -1.15 8.12 -22.61
CA ARG A 65 -2.50 7.80 -23.12
C ARG A 65 -2.70 6.29 -23.37
N ARG A 66 -2.11 5.45 -22.52
CA ARG A 66 -2.10 3.98 -22.58
C ARG A 66 -2.42 3.41 -21.20
N ALA A 67 -3.29 2.41 -21.14
CA ALA A 67 -3.74 1.79 -19.90
C ALA A 67 -4.01 0.28 -20.05
N ASP A 68 -3.45 -0.33 -21.10
CA ASP A 68 -3.78 -1.70 -21.50
C ASP A 68 -3.11 -2.71 -20.55
N ASP A 69 -1.86 -2.46 -20.19
CA ASP A 69 -1.08 -3.31 -19.27
C ASP A 69 -1.22 -2.93 -17.79
N VAL A 70 -2.05 -1.91 -17.48
CA VAL A 70 -2.23 -1.44 -16.10
C VAL A 70 -3.43 -2.13 -15.47
N SER A 71 -3.16 -2.91 -14.42
CA SER A 71 -4.21 -3.60 -13.66
C SER A 71 -5.10 -2.61 -12.92
N VAL A 72 -6.42 -2.78 -13.08
CA VAL A 72 -7.44 -2.05 -12.32
C VAL A 72 -7.80 -2.80 -11.03
N VAL A 73 -7.62 -4.11 -11.01
CA VAL A 73 -7.97 -4.97 -9.87
C VAL A 73 -7.10 -4.65 -8.66
N LEU A 74 -5.79 -4.46 -8.86
CA LEU A 74 -4.87 -4.20 -7.76
C LEU A 74 -5.16 -2.86 -7.04
N PRO A 75 -5.31 -1.72 -7.73
CA PRO A 75 -5.71 -0.47 -7.07
C PRO A 75 -7.06 -0.58 -6.35
N ILE A 76 -8.04 -1.31 -6.91
CA ILE A 76 -9.33 -1.53 -6.24
C ILE A 76 -9.15 -2.34 -4.94
N ALA A 77 -8.38 -3.42 -4.98
CA ALA A 77 -8.11 -4.22 -3.78
C ALA A 77 -7.43 -3.37 -2.70
N VAL A 78 -6.45 -2.54 -3.08
CA VAL A 78 -5.78 -1.62 -2.15
C VAL A 78 -6.75 -0.58 -1.59
N PHE A 79 -7.67 -0.04 -2.40
CA PHE A 79 -8.71 0.87 -1.89
C PHE A 79 -9.51 0.26 -0.73
N PHE A 80 -9.98 -0.99 -0.89
CA PHE A 80 -10.72 -1.68 0.16
C PHE A 80 -9.88 -1.94 1.42
N VAL A 81 -8.63 -2.36 1.26
CA VAL A 81 -7.71 -2.56 2.39
C VAL A 81 -7.53 -1.24 3.16
N GLN A 82 -7.34 -0.13 2.46
CA GLN A 82 -7.18 1.17 3.11
C GLN A 82 -8.48 1.66 3.79
N CYS A 83 -9.66 1.36 3.23
CA CYS A 83 -10.92 1.63 3.93
C CYS A 83 -11.03 0.86 5.25
N ILE A 84 -10.59 -0.41 5.29
CA ILE A 84 -10.53 -1.19 6.53
C ILE A 84 -9.53 -0.55 7.52
N LEU A 85 -8.34 -0.15 7.04
CA LEU A 85 -7.32 0.50 7.87
C LEU A 85 -7.79 1.85 8.41
N PHE A 86 -8.57 2.61 7.65
CA PHE A 86 -9.18 3.86 8.09
C PHE A 86 -10.14 3.62 9.27
N VAL A 87 -11.06 2.66 9.13
CA VAL A 87 -12.00 2.29 10.21
C VAL A 87 -11.25 1.79 11.44
N LYS A 88 -10.23 0.95 11.24
CA LYS A 88 -9.36 0.46 12.31
C LYS A 88 -8.63 1.62 13.01
N GLY A 89 -8.10 2.58 12.24
CA GLY A 89 -7.42 3.76 12.77
C GLY A 89 -8.34 4.60 13.65
N ILE A 90 -9.59 4.83 13.23
CA ILE A 90 -10.59 5.52 14.05
C ILE A 90 -10.86 4.75 15.35
N TYR A 91 -11.12 3.45 15.25
CA TYR A 91 -11.46 2.61 16.40
C TYR A 91 -10.35 2.62 17.47
N TYR A 92 -9.08 2.53 17.05
CA TYR A 92 -7.94 2.54 17.97
C TYR A 92 -7.35 3.94 18.22
N ARG A 93 -7.99 5.02 17.72
CA ARG A 93 -7.51 6.41 17.81
C ARG A 93 -6.08 6.62 17.28
N ASP A 94 -5.70 5.84 16.26
CA ASP A 94 -4.42 5.93 15.58
C ASP A 94 -4.52 6.83 14.35
N TRP A 95 -4.15 8.10 14.53
CA TRP A 95 -4.20 9.10 13.45
C TRP A 95 -3.18 8.86 12.34
N SER A 96 -2.09 8.11 12.59
CA SER A 96 -1.14 7.73 11.55
C SER A 96 -1.80 6.77 10.54
N LEU A 97 -2.59 5.81 11.04
CA LEU A 97 -3.39 4.92 10.19
C LEU A 97 -4.49 5.67 9.42
N VAL A 98 -5.20 6.58 10.09
CA VAL A 98 -6.26 7.38 9.45
C VAL A 98 -5.69 8.23 8.32
N GLY A 99 -4.64 9.01 8.62
CA GLY A 99 -4.00 9.88 7.63
C GLY A 99 -3.37 9.10 6.48
N GLY A 100 -2.69 8.00 6.79
CA GLY A 100 -2.11 7.11 5.81
C GLY A 100 -3.14 6.51 4.85
N ALA A 101 -4.24 6.00 5.38
CA ALA A 101 -5.31 5.42 4.59
C ALA A 101 -5.96 6.44 3.64
N LEU A 102 -6.23 7.65 4.12
CA LEU A 102 -6.76 8.74 3.29
C LEU A 102 -5.79 9.12 2.17
N LEU A 103 -4.50 9.24 2.49
CA LEU A 103 -3.46 9.63 1.54
C LEU A 103 -3.24 8.58 0.45
N VAL A 104 -3.19 7.30 0.81
CA VAL A 104 -3.06 6.23 -0.18
C VAL A 104 -4.32 6.15 -1.05
N ASN A 105 -5.51 6.26 -0.44
CA ASN A 105 -6.76 6.21 -1.19
C ASN A 105 -6.93 7.36 -2.18
N SER A 106 -6.47 8.58 -1.85
CA SER A 106 -6.52 9.69 -2.80
C SER A 106 -5.64 9.43 -4.04
N GLY A 107 -4.45 8.87 -3.85
CA GLY A 107 -3.58 8.41 -4.93
C GLY A 107 -4.19 7.29 -5.76
N VAL A 108 -4.77 6.27 -5.11
CA VAL A 108 -5.46 5.15 -5.77
C VAL A 108 -6.62 5.63 -6.62
N VAL A 109 -7.49 6.49 -6.07
CA VAL A 109 -8.63 7.07 -6.78
C VAL A 109 -8.16 7.89 -7.98
N PHE A 110 -7.10 8.68 -7.81
CA PHE A 110 -6.49 9.41 -8.93
C PHE A 110 -6.02 8.44 -10.03
N SER A 111 -5.26 7.40 -9.69
CA SER A 111 -4.80 6.39 -10.65
C SER A 111 -5.95 5.74 -11.41
N LEU A 112 -6.97 5.27 -10.68
CA LEU A 112 -8.16 4.65 -11.27
C LEU A 112 -8.89 5.61 -12.20
N SER A 113 -9.04 6.87 -11.81
CA SER A 113 -9.69 7.89 -12.64
C SER A 113 -8.98 8.09 -13.98
N GLN A 114 -7.65 8.08 -14.00
CA GLN A 114 -6.87 8.24 -15.24
C GLN A 114 -6.99 7.00 -16.13
N ILE A 115 -6.94 5.79 -15.54
CA ILE A 115 -7.13 4.53 -16.28
C ILE A 115 -8.51 4.50 -16.95
N ILE A 116 -9.57 4.80 -16.19
CA ILE A 116 -10.94 4.79 -16.71
C ILE A 116 -11.11 5.83 -17.82
N ARG A 117 -10.58 7.05 -17.63
CA ARG A 117 -10.64 8.11 -18.65
C ARG A 117 -9.95 7.70 -19.95
N VAL A 118 -8.76 7.11 -19.89
CA VAL A 118 -8.03 6.67 -21.08
C VAL A 118 -8.76 5.52 -21.78
N ARG A 119 -9.26 4.52 -21.03
CA ARG A 119 -10.02 3.40 -21.61
C ARG A 119 -11.31 3.84 -22.28
N ARG A 120 -12.04 4.80 -21.70
CA ARG A 120 -13.26 5.36 -22.30
C ARG A 120 -13.01 6.15 -23.57
N ARG A 121 -11.85 6.79 -23.73
CA ARG A 121 -11.49 7.55 -24.94
C ARG A 121 -11.04 6.67 -26.12
N ARG A 122 -10.76 5.38 -25.86
CA ARG A 122 -10.33 4.40 -26.87
C ARG A 122 -11.46 3.50 -27.36
N LYS A 123 -12.59 3.49 -26.66
CA LYS A 123 -13.84 2.90 -27.13
C LYS A 123 -14.59 3.94 -27.94
#